data_AF-A0A971BZM6-F1
#
_entry.id   AF-A0A971BZM6-F1
#
_cell.length_a   1.000
_cell.length_b   1.000
_cell.length_c   1.000
_cell.angle_alpha   90.00
_cell.angle_beta   90.00
_cell.angle_gamma   90.00
#
_symmetry.space_group_name_H-M   'P 1'
#
loop_
_entity.id
_entity.type
_entity.pdbx_description
1 polymer ?
#
loop_
_entity_poly.entity_id
_entity_poly.type
_entity_poly.pdbx_seq_one_letter_code
_entity_poly.pdbx_strand_id
1 'polypeptide(L)' 'MSRMHINELGAGPGIARGPVDGQFPEYPALPISPADSLGTVNHIYRLGKEQATRRTT' A
#
# COMPACT_ATOMS: atom_id res chain seq x y z
N MET A 1 4.53 2.51 -16.30
CA MET A 1 5.95 2.44 -15.91
C MET A 1 6.62 1.36 -16.74
N SER A 2 7.84 1.59 -17.22
CA SER A 2 8.63 0.57 -17.93
C SER A 2 9.29 -0.36 -16.92
N ARG A 3 9.45 -1.63 -17.28
CA ARG A 3 10.06 -2.66 -16.43
C ARG A 3 11.53 -2.30 -16.13
N MET A 4 11.90 -2.25 -14.86
CA MET A 4 13.21 -1.83 -14.36
C MET A 4 14.26 -2.94 -14.38
N HIS A 5 13.83 -4.20 -14.24
CA HIS A 5 14.71 -5.36 -14.37
C HIS A 5 13.97 -6.57 -14.92
N ILE A 6 14.72 -7.49 -15.55
CA ILE A 6 14.17 -8.66 -16.24
C ILE A 6 13.31 -9.57 -15.34
N ASN A 7 13.49 -9.48 -14.01
CA ASN A 7 12.80 -10.29 -13.02
C ASN A 7 11.81 -9.47 -12.16
N GLU A 8 11.43 -8.26 -12.59
CA GLU A 8 10.42 -7.48 -11.87
C GLU A 8 9.11 -8.24 -11.85
N LEU A 9 8.54 -8.41 -10.66
CA LEU A 9 7.24 -9.03 -10.47
C LEU A 9 6.18 -7.94 -10.42
N GLY A 10 5.04 -8.17 -11.07
CA GLY A 10 3.91 -7.24 -11.02
C GLY A 10 3.36 -7.15 -9.59
N ALA A 11 3.68 -6.07 -8.87
CA ALA A 11 3.16 -5.84 -7.53
C ALA A 11 1.84 -5.06 -7.59
N GLY A 12 0.72 -5.80 -7.61
CA GLY A 12 -0.62 -5.24 -7.45
C GLY A 12 -1.05 -5.19 -5.98
N PRO A 13 -2.10 -4.41 -5.62
CA PRO A 13 -2.58 -4.27 -4.24
C PRO A 13 -2.94 -5.59 -3.55
N GLY A 14 -3.31 -6.62 -4.32
CA GLY A 14 -3.59 -7.95 -3.81
C GLY A 14 -2.41 -8.64 -3.13
N ILE A 15 -1.17 -8.31 -3.52
CA ILE A 15 0.05 -8.86 -2.87
C ILE A 15 0.19 -8.32 -1.46
N ALA A 16 -0.20 -7.07 -1.21
CA ALA A 16 -0.14 -6.48 0.13
C ALA A 16 -1.23 -7.05 1.06
N ARG A 17 -2.31 -7.65 0.51
CA ARG A 17 -3.46 -8.08 1.30
C ARG A 17 -3.16 -9.22 2.26
N GLY A 18 -2.50 -10.29 1.79
CA GLY A 18 -2.13 -11.43 2.63
C GLY A 18 -1.26 -11.04 3.83
N PRO A 19 -0.16 -10.28 3.62
CA PRO A 19 0.66 -9.77 4.72
C PRO A 19 -0.10 -8.88 5.69
N VAL A 20 -0.97 -7.98 5.21
CA VAL A 20 -1.77 -7.12 6.08
C VAL A 20 -2.70 -7.93 6.97
N ASP A 21 -3.42 -8.88 6.40
CA ASP A 21 -4.38 -9.72 7.15
C ASP A 21 -3.67 -10.64 8.16
N GLY A 22 -2.46 -11.10 7.85
CA GLY A 22 -1.68 -11.95 8.75
C GLY A 22 -0.97 -11.20 9.88
N GLN A 23 -0.52 -9.97 9.63
CA GLN A 23 0.30 -9.21 10.59
C GLN A 23 -0.51 -8.19 11.41
N PHE A 24 -1.63 -7.70 10.88
CA PHE A 24 -2.45 -6.66 11.50
C PHE A 24 -3.92 -7.08 11.56
N PRO A 25 -4.27 -8.06 12.40
CA PRO A 25 -5.64 -8.56 12.51
C PRO A 25 -6.66 -7.50 12.97
N GLU A 26 -6.22 -6.40 13.56
CA GLU A 26 -7.04 -5.24 13.97
C GLU A 26 -7.46 -4.31 12.82
N TYR A 27 -6.89 -4.49 11.62
CA TYR A 27 -7.25 -3.72 10.41
C TYR A 27 -7.95 -4.57 9.35
N PRO A 28 -8.96 -5.39 9.70
CA PRO A 28 -9.58 -6.28 8.75
C PRO A 28 -10.29 -5.46 7.67
N ALA A 29 -10.15 -5.89 6.41
CA ALA A 29 -10.86 -5.38 5.25
C ALA A 29 -10.69 -3.87 4.94
N LEU A 30 -9.68 -3.20 5.52
CA LEU A 30 -9.39 -1.82 5.10
C LEU A 30 -8.97 -1.78 3.62
N PRO A 31 -9.46 -0.79 2.84
CA PRO A 31 -9.11 -0.66 1.43
C PRO A 31 -7.61 -0.42 1.26
N ILE A 32 -7.01 -1.11 0.29
CA ILE A 32 -5.61 -0.94 -0.08
C ILE A 32 -5.55 -0.27 -1.46
N SER A 33 -4.95 0.91 -1.53
CA SER A 33 -4.75 1.63 -2.79
C SER A 33 -3.28 1.96 -3.02
N PRO A 34 -2.81 2.08 -4.27
CA PRO A 34 -1.47 2.59 -4.54
C PRO A 34 -1.27 3.98 -3.90
N ALA A 35 -0.09 4.22 -3.34
CA ALA A 35 0.33 5.54 -2.91
C ALA A 35 1.13 6.21 -4.04
N ASP A 36 0.96 7.52 -4.21
CA ASP A 36 1.85 8.30 -5.08
C ASP A 36 3.26 8.31 -4.47
N SER A 37 4.17 7.53 -5.05
CA SER A 37 5.56 7.46 -4.65
C SER A 37 6.48 7.74 -5.83
N LEU A 38 7.49 8.60 -5.62
CA LEU A 38 8.54 8.85 -6.61
C LEU A 38 9.63 7.76 -6.61
N GLY A 39 9.55 6.81 -5.68
CA GLY A 39 10.48 5.70 -5.55
C GLY A 39 10.26 4.64 -6.61
N THR A 40 11.36 4.06 -7.09
CA THR A 40 11.37 3.05 -8.16
C THR A 40 11.49 1.62 -7.65
N VAL A 41 12.02 1.44 -6.44
CA VAL A 41 12.34 0.12 -5.88
C VAL A 41 11.17 -0.49 -5.10
N ASN A 42 10.32 0.36 -4.51
CA ASN A 42 9.27 -0.08 -3.60
C ASN A 42 7.89 0.26 -4.16
N HIS A 43 6.97 -0.69 -4.04
CA HIS A 43 5.55 -0.43 -4.21
C HIS A 43 4.96 -0.03 -2.88
N ILE A 44 4.51 1.22 -2.80
CA ILE A 44 3.91 1.78 -1.58
C ILE A 44 2.39 1.75 -1.75
N TYR A 45 1.69 1.27 -0.72
CA TYR A 45 0.23 1.23 -0.67
C TYR A 45 -0.28 1.98 0.57
N ARG A 46 -1.43 2.62 0.42
CA ARG A 46 -2.21 3.22 1.51
C ARG A 46 -3.19 2.18 2.04
N LEU A 47 -3.33 2.11 3.36
CA LEU A 47 -4.32 1.28 4.05
C LEU A 47 -5.39 2.19 4.66
N GLY A 48 -6.66 1.98 4.28
CA GLY A 48 -7.77 2.80 4.75
C GLY A 48 -7.84 4.19 4.08
N LYS A 49 -8.69 5.06 4.63
CA LYS A 49 -8.77 6.48 4.25
C LYS A 49 -7.93 7.30 5.24
N GLU A 50 -7.37 8.42 4.79
CA GLU A 50 -6.68 9.36 5.68
C GLU A 50 -7.59 9.77 6.84
N GLN A 51 -7.16 9.48 8.08
CA GLN A 51 -7.76 10.08 9.26
C GLN A 51 -7.26 11.53 9.36
N ALA A 52 -8.01 12.47 8.80
CA ALA A 52 -7.75 13.88 8.99
C ALA A 52 -8.20 14.31 10.40
N THR A 53 -7.36 14.11 11.43
CA THR A 53 -7.53 14.82 12.70
C THR A 53 -6.97 16.23 12.56
N ARG A 54 -7.82 17.17 12.12
CA ARG A 54 -7.52 18.60 12.25
C ARG A 54 -7.69 18.98 13.72
N ARG A 55 -6.58 19.15 14.43
CA ARG A 55 -6.59 19.85 15.73
C ARG A 55 -6.62 21.35 15.43
N THR A 56 -7.79 21.98 15.52
CA THR A 56 -7.89 23.43 15.66
C THR A 56 -7.68 23.77 17.13
N THR A 57 -6.60 24.50 17.43
CA THR A 57 -6.41 25.18 18.72
C THR A 57 -7.09 26.53 18.67
#